data_AF-A0A4R9A2A2-F1
#
_entry.id   AF-A0A4R9A2A2-F1
#
_cell.length_a   1.000
_cell.length_b   1.000
_cell.length_c   1.000
_cell.angle_alpha   90.00
_cell.angle_beta   90.00
_cell.angle_gamma   90.00
#
_symmetry.space_group_name_H-M   'P 1'
#
loop_
_entity.id
_entity.type
_entity.pdbx_description
1 polymer ?
#
loop_
_entity_poly.entity_id
_entity_poly.type
_entity_poly.pdbx_seq_one_letter_code
_entity_poly.pdbx_strand_id
1 'polypeptide(L)'
;MSNNIHELIDSVAAEADATRDAPMPAGAASTRPNKSVPVAVRLAPDDVSAIEVLANKLGVPVSTLLRGWILEALAAHRDESVATALDRVTADIQRLRELVA
;
A
#
# COMPACT_ATOMS: atom_id res chain seq x y z
N MET A 1 12.11 -21.94 22.33
CA MET A 1 11.53 -20.60 22.52
C MET A 1 10.01 -20.56 22.29
N SER A 2 9.37 -21.60 21.71
CA SER A 2 7.96 -21.55 21.31
C SER A 2 6.91 -21.66 22.43
N ASN A 3 7.15 -22.41 23.52
CA ASN A 3 6.16 -22.56 24.60
C ASN A 3 5.77 -21.23 25.28
N ASN A 4 6.74 -20.32 25.43
CA ASN A 4 6.55 -19.07 26.17
C ASN A 4 5.62 -18.09 25.42
N ILE A 5 5.60 -18.16 24.08
CA ILE A 5 4.71 -17.32 23.25
C ILE A 5 3.28 -17.82 23.32
N HIS A 6 3.06 -19.13 23.28
CA HIS A 6 1.72 -19.70 23.40
C HIS A 6 1.11 -19.41 24.77
N GLU A 7 1.88 -19.58 25.85
CA GLU A 7 1.46 -19.25 27.21
C GLU A 7 1.11 -17.76 27.37
N LEU A 8 1.89 -16.88 26.73
CA LEU A 8 1.61 -15.43 26.73
C LEU A 8 0.32 -15.10 25.98
N ILE A 9 0.09 -15.71 24.81
CA ILE A 9 -1.12 -15.51 24.02
C ILE A 9 -2.35 -15.95 24.82
N ASP A 10 -2.29 -17.13 25.45
CA ASP A 10 -3.40 -17.68 26.23
C ASP A 10 -3.70 -16.81 27.46
N SER A 11 -2.66 -16.32 28.15
CA SER A 11 -2.82 -15.39 29.28
C SER A 11 -3.49 -14.08 28.87
N VAL A 12 -3.06 -13.48 27.75
CA VAL A 12 -3.63 -12.22 27.26
C VAL A 12 -5.08 -12.42 26.80
N ALA A 13 -5.38 -13.55 26.15
CA ALA A 13 -6.74 -13.88 25.75
C ALA A 13 -7.68 -14.02 26.96
N ALA A 14 -7.25 -14.75 28.01
CA ALA A 14 -8.03 -14.94 29.22
C ALA A 14 -8.30 -13.61 29.97
N GLU A 15 -7.31 -12.72 30.04
CA GLU A 15 -7.48 -11.39 30.62
C GLU A 15 -8.47 -10.53 29.82
N ALA A 16 -8.38 -10.54 28.49
CA ALA A 16 -9.29 -9.82 27.61
C ALA A 16 -10.74 -10.31 27.74
N ASP A 17 -10.95 -11.63 27.78
CA ASP A 17 -12.28 -12.22 27.95
C ASP A 17 -12.89 -11.88 29.32
N ALA A 18 -12.09 -11.91 30.38
CA ALA A 18 -12.53 -11.57 31.74
C ALA A 18 -12.91 -10.08 31.89
N THR A 19 -12.29 -9.20 31.10
CA THR A 19 -12.46 -7.74 31.21
C THR A 19 -13.31 -7.13 30.10
N ARG A 20 -13.89 -7.94 29.20
CA ARG A 20 -14.68 -7.49 28.04
C ARG A 20 -15.76 -6.48 28.38
N ASP A 21 -16.48 -6.73 29.47
CA ASP A 21 -17.63 -5.92 29.89
C ASP A 21 -17.25 -4.86 30.95
N ALA A 22 -15.96 -4.77 31.31
CA ALA A 22 -15.46 -3.76 32.24
C ALA A 22 -15.41 -2.38 31.57
N PRO A 23 -15.64 -1.29 32.33
CA PRO A 23 -15.50 0.06 31.78
C PRO A 23 -14.06 0.32 31.36
N MET A 24 -13.89 1.02 30.22
CA MET A 24 -12.57 1.48 29.78
C MET A 24 -11.93 2.39 30.85
N PRO A 25 -10.60 2.30 31.07
CA PRO A 25 -9.90 3.18 32.00
C PRO A 25 -10.12 4.66 31.71
N ALA A 26 -10.17 5.48 32.76
CA ALA A 26 -10.32 6.93 32.61
C ALA A 26 -9.15 7.50 31.78
N GLY A 27 -9.47 8.24 30.70
CA GLY A 27 -8.47 8.81 29.79
C GLY A 27 -8.00 7.86 28.69
N ALA A 28 -8.55 6.65 28.57
CA ALA A 28 -8.30 5.77 27.44
C ALA A 28 -8.79 6.42 26.13
N ALA A 29 -7.85 6.85 25.28
CA ALA A 29 -8.13 7.35 23.95
C ALA A 29 -7.82 6.26 22.92
N SER A 30 -8.83 5.82 22.17
CA SER A 30 -8.59 4.96 21.02
C SER A 30 -7.83 5.74 19.95
N THR A 31 -6.60 5.34 19.69
CA THR A 31 -5.84 5.84 18.53
C THR A 31 -5.81 4.74 17.47
N ARG A 32 -6.06 5.12 16.23
CA ARG A 32 -5.84 4.24 15.08
C ARG A 32 -4.70 4.81 14.26
N PRO A 33 -3.43 4.55 14.65
CA PRO A 33 -2.30 4.97 13.84
C PRO A 33 -2.48 4.44 12.42
N ASN A 34 -2.16 5.26 11.41
CA ASN A 34 -2.34 4.97 9.98
C ASN A 34 -3.78 4.98 9.46
N LYS A 35 -4.61 5.94 9.88
CA LYS A 35 -5.91 6.17 9.24
C LYS A 35 -5.72 6.67 7.79
N SER A 36 -5.74 5.76 6.83
CA SER A 36 -5.82 6.10 5.41
C SER A 36 -7.22 6.61 5.06
N VAL A 37 -7.31 7.64 4.20
CA VAL A 37 -8.58 8.05 3.61
C VAL A 37 -8.91 7.09 2.47
N PRO A 38 -10.05 6.35 2.51
CA PRO A 38 -10.42 5.46 1.44
C PRO A 38 -10.82 6.26 0.19
N VAL A 39 -10.35 5.82 -0.98
CA VAL A 39 -10.74 6.35 -2.29
C VAL A 39 -11.38 5.21 -3.07
N ALA A 40 -12.61 5.41 -3.54
CA ALA A 40 -13.34 4.43 -4.36
C ALA A 40 -13.31 4.86 -5.83
N VAL A 41 -12.94 3.94 -6.71
CA VAL A 41 -12.85 4.17 -8.17
C VAL A 41 -13.62 3.05 -8.87
N ARG A 42 -14.31 3.37 -9.97
CA ARG A 42 -14.95 2.38 -10.83
C ARG A 42 -13.95 1.89 -11.89
N LEU A 43 -13.79 0.59 -12.01
CA LEU A 43 -12.96 -0.07 -13.02
C LEU A 43 -13.83 -0.97 -13.88
N ALA A 44 -13.38 -1.28 -15.09
CA ALA A 44 -14.03 -2.31 -15.90
C ALA A 44 -13.84 -3.69 -15.23
N PRO A 45 -14.82 -4.61 -15.31
CA PRO A 45 -14.71 -5.93 -14.71
C PRO A 45 -13.48 -6.73 -15.19
N ASP A 46 -13.13 -6.58 -16.48
CA ASP A 46 -11.96 -7.25 -17.07
C ASP A 46 -10.65 -6.73 -16.49
N ASP A 47 -10.55 -5.42 -16.22
CA ASP A 47 -9.38 -4.82 -15.58
C ASP A 47 -9.22 -5.31 -14.15
N VAL A 48 -10.32 -5.41 -13.39
CA VAL A 48 -10.30 -5.96 -12.02
C VAL A 48 -9.77 -7.39 -12.03
N SER A 49 -10.27 -8.21 -12.96
CA SER A 49 -9.84 -9.61 -13.11
C SER A 49 -8.35 -9.71 -13.46
N ALA A 50 -7.86 -8.86 -14.38
CA ALA A 50 -6.45 -8.82 -14.75
C ALA A 50 -5.55 -8.42 -13.57
N ILE A 51 -5.99 -7.45 -12.76
CA ILE A 51 -5.27 -6.99 -11.56
C ILE A 51 -5.21 -8.12 -10.51
N GLU A 52 -6.30 -8.84 -10.30
CA GLU A 52 -6.35 -9.97 -9.36
C GLU A 52 -5.39 -11.09 -9.77
N VAL A 53 -5.37 -11.46 -11.05
CA VAL A 53 -4.42 -12.45 -11.59
C VAL A 53 -2.97 -12.00 -11.37
N LEU A 54 -2.67 -10.73 -11.62
CA LEU A 54 -1.32 -10.19 -11.43
C LEU A 54 -0.92 -10.16 -9.95
N ALA A 55 -1.81 -9.72 -9.07
CA ALA A 55 -1.57 -9.67 -7.63
C ALA A 55 -1.28 -11.08 -7.07
N ASN A 56 -2.07 -12.07 -7.50
CA ASN A 56 -1.87 -13.49 -7.15
C ASN A 56 -0.51 -14.00 -7.65
N LYS A 57 -0.15 -13.72 -8.90
CA LYS A 57 1.14 -14.10 -9.47
C LYS A 57 2.32 -13.51 -8.69
N LEU A 58 2.17 -12.30 -8.18
CA LEU A 58 3.18 -11.59 -7.40
C LEU A 58 3.15 -11.95 -5.91
N GLY A 59 2.17 -12.72 -5.45
CA GLY A 59 2.02 -13.09 -4.04
C GLY A 59 1.69 -11.93 -3.12
N VAL A 60 1.03 -10.88 -3.64
CA VAL A 60 0.67 -9.67 -2.86
C VAL A 60 -0.83 -9.43 -2.87
N PRO A 61 -1.40 -8.80 -1.82
CA PRO A 61 -2.79 -8.35 -1.84
C PRO A 61 -3.04 -7.34 -2.98
N VAL A 62 -4.24 -7.41 -3.59
CA VAL A 62 -4.68 -6.45 -4.63
C VAL A 62 -4.55 -5.00 -4.16
N SER A 63 -4.94 -4.71 -2.91
CA SER A 63 -4.83 -3.38 -2.31
C SER A 63 -3.37 -2.90 -2.20
N THR A 64 -2.44 -3.81 -1.93
CA THR A 64 -1.00 -3.52 -1.88
C THR A 64 -0.47 -3.18 -3.26
N LEU A 65 -0.85 -3.97 -4.28
CA LEU A 65 -0.47 -3.72 -5.68
C LEU A 65 -0.97 -2.35 -6.16
N LEU A 66 -2.27 -2.09 -6.00
CA LEU A 66 -2.89 -0.82 -6.39
C LEU A 66 -2.27 0.37 -5.67
N ARG A 67 -2.03 0.25 -4.35
CA ARG A 67 -1.37 1.31 -3.57
C ARG A 67 0.04 1.58 -4.09
N GLY A 68 0.79 0.54 -4.45
CA GLY A 68 2.13 0.65 -5.03
C GLY A 68 2.10 1.49 -6.31
N TRP A 69 1.25 1.11 -7.27
CA TRP A 69 1.11 1.84 -8.54
C TRP A 69 0.69 3.30 -8.36
N ILE A 70 -0.26 3.57 -7.45
CA ILE A 70 -0.69 4.95 -7.16
C ILE A 70 0.48 5.78 -6.63
N LEU A 71 1.28 5.23 -5.71
CA LEU A 71 2.41 5.96 -5.13
C LEU A 71 3.57 6.14 -6.13
N GLU A 72 3.83 5.14 -6.96
CA GLU A 72 4.82 5.22 -8.03
C GLU A 72 4.44 6.29 -9.06
N ALA A 73 3.19 6.31 -9.50
CA ALA A 73 2.68 7.35 -10.39
C ALA A 73 2.77 8.73 -9.75
N LEU A 74 2.38 8.88 -8.48
CA LEU A 74 2.51 10.16 -7.76
C LEU A 74 3.97 10.59 -7.61
N ALA A 75 4.90 9.67 -7.37
CA ALA A 75 6.33 9.98 -7.30
C ALA A 75 6.86 10.48 -8.65
N ALA A 76 6.48 9.81 -9.75
CA ALA A 76 6.88 10.24 -11.10
C ALA A 76 6.42 11.67 -11.42
N HIS A 77 5.25 12.09 -10.95
CA HIS A 77 4.69 13.42 -11.24
C HIS A 77 5.01 14.49 -10.17
N ARG A 78 5.59 14.12 -9.01
CA ARG A 78 5.92 15.08 -7.94
C ARG A 78 7.12 15.96 -8.28
N ASP A 79 8.08 15.42 -9.01
CA ASP A 79 9.34 16.09 -9.37
C ASP A 79 9.41 16.48 -10.86
N GLU A 80 8.31 16.31 -11.60
CA GLU A 80 8.20 16.78 -12.98
C GLU A 80 7.99 18.30 -13.01
N SER A 81 9.10 19.04 -12.92
CA SER A 81 9.12 20.37 -13.52
C SER A 81 9.04 20.22 -15.04
N VAL A 82 8.43 21.19 -15.72
CA VAL A 82 8.42 21.25 -17.20
C VAL A 82 9.85 21.10 -17.77
N ALA A 83 10.86 21.60 -17.04
CA ALA A 83 12.27 21.45 -17.42
C ALA A 83 12.72 19.98 -17.40
N THR A 84 12.39 19.22 -16.36
CA THR A 84 12.74 17.80 -16.23
C THR A 84 12.08 16.94 -17.31
N ALA A 85 10.83 17.25 -17.66
CA ALA A 85 10.15 16.60 -18.78
C ALA A 85 10.81 16.93 -20.13
N LEU A 86 11.24 18.18 -20.33
CA LEU A 86 11.93 18.63 -21.54
C LEU A 86 13.32 17.97 -21.69
N ASP A 87 14.06 17.83 -20.59
CA ASP A 87 15.35 17.15 -20.56
C ASP A 87 15.22 15.67 -20.97
N ARG A 88 14.19 14.99 -20.48
CA ARG A 88 13.90 13.60 -20.86
C ARG A 88 13.60 13.47 -22.35
N VAL A 89 12.73 14.31 -22.90
CA VAL A 89 12.41 14.31 -24.34
C VAL A 89 13.66 14.57 -25.18
N THR A 90 14.50 15.51 -24.75
CA THR A 90 15.76 15.81 -25.43
C THR A 90 16.70 14.60 -25.45
N ALA A 91 16.84 13.91 -24.32
CA ALA A 91 17.65 12.69 -24.23
C ALA A 91 17.12 11.54 -25.09
N ASP A 92 15.79 11.38 -25.16
CA ASP A 92 15.15 10.35 -25.99
C ASP A 92 15.35 10.64 -27.50
N ILE A 93 15.23 11.90 -27.92
CA ILE A 93 15.53 12.32 -29.31
C ILE A 93 16.99 12.04 -29.67
N GLN A 94 17.92 12.31 -28.76
CA GLN A 94 19.34 12.08 -29.00
C GLN A 94 19.67 10.60 -29.18
N ARG A 95 19.10 9.73 -28.33
CA ARG A 95 19.23 8.27 -28.49
C ARG A 95 18.67 7.79 -29.83
N LEU A 96 17.55 8.34 -30.29
CA LEU A 96 16.99 8.02 -31.60
C LEU A 96 17.92 8.45 -32.75
N ARG A 97 18.60 9.60 -32.64
CA ARG A 97 19.58 10.05 -33.64
C ARG A 97 20.78 9.12 -33.71
N GLU A 98 21.28 8.67 -32.57
CA GLU A 98 22.40 7.73 -32.50
C GLU A 98 22.08 6.36 -33.10
N LEU A 99 20.82 5.93 -33.05
CA LEU A 99 20.37 4.67 -33.66
C LEU A 99 20.18 4.74 -35.18
N VAL A 100 20.06 5.94 -35.74
CA VAL A 100 19.85 6.17 -37.19
C VAL A 100 21.15 6.53 -37.91
N ALA A 101 22.20 6.91 -37.17
CA ALA A 101 23.54 7.20 -37.67
C ALA A 101 24.36 5.91 -37.87
#